data_AF-A0A9J7L7F3-F1
#
_entry.id   AF-A0A9J7L7F3-F1
#
_cell.length_a   1.000
_cell.length_b   1.000
_cell.length_c   1.000
_cell.angle_alpha   90.00
_cell.angle_beta   90.00
_cell.angle_gamma   90.00
#
_symmetry.space_group_name_H-M   'P 1'
#
loop_
_entity.id
_entity.type
_entity.pdbx_description
1 polymer ?
#
loop_
_entity_poly.entity_id
_entity_poly.type
_entity_poly.pdbx_seq_one_letter_code
_entity_poly.pdbx_strand_id
1 'polypeptide(L)'
;MTGHGYNDWFIVLDLKESYTLNRIGITNVGDHTHDTKVFKLQKSEAGRPYNWEDVVSVDNVQSGDQRQVFGGFQGKARYWKLVITQTYTGWQPYVRELELYASGFAAVEDVPSGENTCHSIKVSSGEWLVYSNNNFEGTSIRLPAGIYPDPGHIRNLHCGCDATWNDQVRSLRPINQDAITLFDKNDFCGSEKSHQTSNPNIEMDNCCSIIVRDRTC
;
A
#
# COMPACT_ATOMS: atom_id res chain seq x y z
N MET A 1 -1.68 29.03 32.89
CA MET A 1 -0.64 29.62 32.01
C MET A 1 -0.25 28.52 31.04
N THR A 2 -0.94 28.44 29.90
CA THR A 2 -0.60 29.00 28.56
C THR A 2 0.30 28.07 27.74
N GLY A 3 -0.35 27.36 26.81
CA GLY A 3 0.28 26.56 25.75
C GLY A 3 -0.73 26.18 24.67
N HIS A 4 -1.61 27.10 24.23
CA HIS A 4 -2.42 26.89 23.03
C HIS A 4 -1.51 27.07 21.81
N GLY A 5 -0.86 25.99 21.39
CA GLY A 5 0.21 25.99 20.41
C GLY A 5 -0.29 25.89 18.96
N TYR A 6 0.22 26.79 18.13
CA TYR A 6 0.20 26.78 16.67
C TYR A 6 0.28 25.37 16.05
N ASN A 7 -0.74 24.96 15.29
CA ASN A 7 -0.82 23.70 14.53
C ASN A 7 0.04 23.75 13.24
N ASP A 8 1.36 23.93 13.39
CA ASP A 8 2.32 23.83 12.28
C ASP A 8 3.37 22.75 12.56
N TRP A 9 2.90 21.57 12.99
CA TRP A 9 3.76 20.44 13.31
C TRP A 9 4.04 19.62 12.06
N PHE A 10 5.25 19.76 11.53
CA PHE A 10 5.66 18.99 10.36
C PHE A 10 7.12 18.60 10.37
N ILE A 11 7.42 17.54 9.63
CA ILE A 11 8.77 17.08 9.33
C ILE A 11 8.92 17.10 7.80
N VAL A 12 9.84 17.91 7.29
CA VAL A 12 10.21 17.90 5.86
C VAL A 12 11.47 17.07 5.68
N LEU A 13 11.42 16.15 4.72
CA LEU A 13 12.48 15.21 4.38
C LEU A 13 12.94 15.48 2.95
N ASP A 14 14.25 15.63 2.77
CA ASP A 14 14.92 15.62 1.46
C ASP A 14 15.63 14.28 1.31
N LEU A 15 15.02 13.35 0.56
CA LEU A 15 15.56 12.01 0.36
C LEU A 15 16.76 11.97 -0.61
N LYS A 16 17.23 13.14 -1.07
CA LYS A 16 18.33 13.35 -2.03
C LYS A 16 18.03 12.91 -3.46
N GLU A 17 17.16 11.94 -3.65
CA GLU A 17 16.64 11.47 -4.93
C GLU A 17 15.15 11.16 -4.83
N SER A 18 14.49 10.94 -5.97
CA SER A 18 13.05 10.69 -6.04
C SER A 18 12.74 9.22 -5.78
N TYR A 19 12.06 8.95 -4.67
CA TYR A 19 11.62 7.61 -4.29
C TYR A 19 10.11 7.47 -4.42
N THR A 20 9.66 6.29 -4.84
CA THR A 20 8.26 5.91 -4.76
C THR A 20 7.98 5.33 -3.38
N LEU A 21 7.22 6.03 -2.55
CA LEU A 21 6.78 5.53 -1.25
C LEU A 21 5.37 4.97 -1.34
N ASN A 22 5.12 3.87 -0.63
CA ASN A 22 3.80 3.23 -0.59
C ASN A 22 3.28 2.95 0.83
N ARG A 23 4.14 3.10 1.84
CA ARG A 23 3.76 3.04 3.25
C ARG A 23 4.58 4.03 4.08
N ILE A 24 4.02 4.38 5.24
CA ILE A 24 4.64 5.21 6.26
C ILE A 24 4.42 4.55 7.64
N GLY A 25 5.48 4.47 8.44
CA GLY A 25 5.42 3.98 9.81
C GLY A 25 5.62 5.13 10.80
N ILE A 26 4.83 5.16 11.87
CA ILE A 26 4.98 6.10 12.98
C ILE A 26 4.99 5.34 14.31
N THR A 27 5.90 5.74 15.18
CA THR A 27 5.99 5.26 16.56
C THR A 27 5.98 6.48 17.46
N ASN A 28 4.93 6.65 18.29
CA ASN A 28 4.90 7.73 19.28
C ASN A 28 5.72 7.36 20.53
N VAL A 29 5.95 8.32 21.41
CA VAL A 29 6.56 8.07 22.74
C VAL A 29 5.60 7.28 23.66
N GLY A 30 4.28 7.41 23.47
CA GLY A 30 3.27 6.63 24.17
C GLY A 30 2.75 7.26 25.47
N ASP A 31 2.85 8.59 25.61
CA ASP A 31 2.40 9.31 26.81
C ASP A 31 0.96 9.82 26.75
N HIS A 32 0.20 9.40 25.73
CA HIS A 32 -1.15 9.83 25.37
C HIS A 32 -1.31 11.31 25.04
N THR A 33 -0.64 12.21 25.75
CA THR A 33 -0.79 13.66 25.62
C THR A 33 -0.27 14.13 24.26
N HIS A 34 0.92 13.67 23.89
CA HIS A 34 1.63 14.11 22.69
C HIS A 34 1.55 13.08 21.55
N ASP A 35 0.81 11.99 21.74
CA ASP A 35 0.65 10.96 20.72
C ASP A 35 -0.12 11.51 19.52
N THR A 36 0.41 11.25 18.32
CA THR A 36 -0.23 11.58 17.04
C THR A 36 -1.56 10.84 16.94
N LYS A 37 -2.61 11.58 16.53
CA LYS A 37 -3.95 11.03 16.26
C LYS A 37 -4.28 11.11 14.77
N VAL A 38 -3.99 12.26 14.16
CA VAL A 38 -4.24 12.53 12.74
C VAL A 38 -2.99 13.12 12.10
N PHE A 39 -2.60 12.58 10.95
CA PHE A 39 -1.54 13.15 10.12
C PHE A 39 -1.88 13.10 8.64
N LYS A 40 -1.15 13.90 7.87
CA LYS A 40 -1.13 13.90 6.42
C LYS A 40 0.28 13.69 5.91
N LEU A 41 0.44 12.87 4.88
CA LEU A 41 1.69 12.78 4.12
C LEU A 41 1.54 13.58 2.83
N GLN A 42 2.49 14.47 2.57
CA GLN A 42 2.57 15.28 1.36
C GLN A 42 3.88 15.04 0.63
N LYS A 43 3.91 15.32 -0.66
CA LYS A 43 5.09 15.18 -1.52
C LYS A 43 5.33 16.43 -2.37
N SER A 44 6.57 16.64 -2.79
CA SER A 44 6.96 17.64 -3.77
C SER A 44 8.15 17.13 -4.57
N GLU A 45 8.07 17.19 -5.89
CA GLU A 45 9.25 16.91 -6.74
C GLU A 45 10.18 18.12 -6.80
N ALA A 46 9.60 19.32 -6.85
CA ALA A 46 10.36 20.56 -6.80
C ALA A 46 10.94 20.79 -5.40
N GLY A 47 12.17 21.31 -5.36
CA GLY A 47 12.79 21.87 -4.16
C GLY A 47 12.16 23.21 -3.79
N ARG A 48 12.93 24.18 -3.28
CA ARG A 48 12.36 25.50 -2.94
C ARG A 48 12.14 26.37 -4.19
N PRO A 49 10.94 26.96 -4.42
CA PRO A 49 9.73 26.82 -3.62
C PRO A 49 9.05 25.45 -3.83
N TYR A 50 8.69 24.80 -2.72
CA TYR A 50 8.05 23.48 -2.77
C TYR A 50 6.65 23.59 -3.36
N ASN A 51 6.22 22.57 -4.10
CA ASN A 51 4.85 22.39 -4.54
C ASN A 51 4.25 21.16 -3.84
N TRP A 52 3.72 21.39 -2.64
CA TRP A 52 3.20 20.29 -1.81
C TRP A 52 1.88 19.75 -2.35
N GLU A 53 1.86 18.45 -2.60
CA GLU A 53 0.68 17.67 -2.99
C GLU A 53 0.34 16.67 -1.89
N ASP A 54 -0.94 16.54 -1.56
CA ASP A 54 -1.43 15.56 -0.59
C ASP A 54 -1.34 14.14 -1.16
N VAL A 55 -0.81 13.19 -0.38
CA VAL A 55 -0.68 11.78 -0.78
C VAL A 55 -1.66 10.90 -0.01
N VAL A 56 -1.69 11.02 1.31
CA VAL A 56 -2.61 10.27 2.17
C VAL A 56 -2.93 11.07 3.43
N SER A 57 -4.15 10.94 3.94
CA SER A 57 -4.55 11.42 5.26
C SER A 57 -4.92 10.21 6.12
N VAL A 58 -4.39 10.17 7.34
CA VAL A 58 -4.59 9.08 8.30
C VAL A 58 -5.16 9.70 9.57
N ASP A 59 -6.32 9.22 10.01
CA ASP A 59 -7.08 9.77 11.14
C ASP A 59 -7.32 8.77 12.28
N ASN A 60 -6.77 7.57 12.14
CA ASN A 60 -6.97 6.43 13.03
C ASN A 60 -5.69 5.95 13.72
N VAL A 61 -4.70 6.84 13.92
CA VAL A 61 -3.49 6.51 14.68
C VAL A 61 -3.87 6.25 16.13
N GLN A 62 -3.51 5.08 16.65
CA GLN A 62 -3.76 4.68 18.03
C GLN A 62 -2.74 5.32 18.97
N SER A 63 -3.19 5.74 20.16
CA SER A 63 -2.30 6.16 21.24
C SER A 63 -1.46 4.97 21.75
N GLY A 64 -0.29 5.27 22.30
CA GLY A 64 0.68 4.29 22.76
C GLY A 64 1.97 4.31 21.94
N ASP A 65 2.90 3.45 22.32
CA ASP A 65 4.26 3.39 21.80
C ASP A 65 4.47 2.26 20.79
N GLN A 66 3.40 1.57 20.41
CA GLN A 66 3.44 0.49 19.44
C GLN A 66 3.62 1.06 18.03
N ARG A 67 4.51 0.42 17.27
CA ARG A 67 4.78 0.76 15.87
C ARG A 67 3.53 0.56 15.01
N GLN A 68 3.12 1.61 14.29
CA GLN A 68 1.95 1.59 13.41
C GLN A 68 2.34 1.96 11.98
N VAL A 69 1.95 1.11 11.03
CA VAL A 69 2.28 1.29 9.60
C VAL A 69 1.00 1.49 8.81
N PHE A 70 0.98 2.53 7.99
CA PHE A 70 -0.14 2.92 7.15
C PHE A 70 0.27 2.82 5.68
N GLY A 71 -0.58 2.21 4.86
CA GLY A 71 -0.37 2.00 3.43
C GLY A 71 -1.61 2.37 2.62
N GLY A 72 -1.77 1.77 1.44
CA GLY A 72 -2.90 2.05 0.54
C GLY A 72 -2.72 3.31 -0.30
N PHE A 73 -1.51 3.85 -0.36
CA PHE A 73 -1.15 4.98 -1.22
C PHE A 73 0.10 4.66 -2.03
N GLN A 74 0.35 5.47 -3.06
CA GLN A 74 1.59 5.47 -3.80
C GLN A 74 1.92 6.90 -4.22
N GLY A 75 3.15 7.35 -3.98
CA GLY A 75 3.62 8.65 -4.46
C GLY A 75 5.10 8.60 -4.78
N LYS A 76 5.52 9.22 -5.88
CA LYS A 76 6.92 9.40 -6.26
C LYS A 76 7.32 10.85 -6.07
N ALA A 77 8.34 11.09 -5.25
CA ALA A 77 8.92 12.41 -5.07
C ALA A 77 10.29 12.35 -4.38
N ARG A 78 11.08 13.42 -4.54
CA ARG A 78 12.28 13.66 -3.74
C ARG A 78 12.00 14.23 -2.35
N TYR A 79 11.07 15.19 -2.25
CA TYR A 79 10.75 15.87 -1.01
C TYR A 79 9.44 15.35 -0.44
N TRP A 80 9.45 15.06 0.86
CA TRP A 80 8.29 14.54 1.57
C TRP A 80 8.03 15.36 2.82
N LYS A 81 6.76 15.53 3.18
CA LYS A 81 6.36 16.27 4.37
C LYS A 81 5.32 15.47 5.15
N LEU A 82 5.67 15.06 6.37
CA LEU A 82 4.70 14.58 7.35
C LEU A 82 4.12 15.81 8.06
N VAL A 83 2.80 15.95 8.05
CA VAL A 83 2.07 17.02 8.75
C VAL A 83 1.19 16.39 9.81
N ILE A 84 1.45 16.66 11.09
CA ILE A 84 0.62 16.18 12.18
C ILE A 84 -0.43 17.25 12.46
N THR A 85 -1.69 16.94 12.17
CA THR A 85 -2.79 17.90 12.27
C THR A 85 -3.55 17.79 13.59
N GLN A 86 -3.42 16.66 14.29
CA GLN A 86 -4.04 16.45 15.59
C GLN A 86 -3.26 15.45 16.44
N THR A 87 -3.07 15.79 17.72
CA THR A 87 -2.71 14.84 18.78
C THR A 87 -3.94 14.56 19.65
N TYR A 88 -3.87 13.54 20.50
CA TYR A 88 -5.01 13.17 21.35
C TYR A 88 -5.49 14.27 22.29
N THR A 89 -4.60 15.15 22.72
CA THR A 89 -4.93 16.23 23.68
C THR A 89 -4.64 17.64 23.16
N GLY A 90 -4.14 17.77 21.92
CA GLY A 90 -3.85 19.07 21.28
C GLY A 90 -2.48 19.66 21.64
N TRP A 91 -1.63 18.91 22.34
CA TRP A 91 -0.22 19.29 22.56
C TRP A 91 0.65 18.92 21.36
N GLN A 92 1.83 19.55 21.26
CA GLN A 92 2.82 19.25 20.22
C GLN A 92 3.19 17.76 20.19
N PRO A 93 3.41 17.15 19.01
CA PRO A 93 3.56 15.72 18.91
C PRO A 93 4.94 15.22 19.35
N TYR A 94 4.98 14.07 20.01
CA TYR A 94 6.21 13.34 20.36
C TYR A 94 6.30 12.04 19.56
N VAL A 95 6.96 12.15 18.40
CA VAL A 95 7.27 11.01 17.53
C VAL A 95 8.66 10.48 17.86
N ARG A 96 8.73 9.20 18.23
CA ARG A 96 9.98 8.49 18.53
C ARG A 96 10.66 8.00 17.26
N GLU A 97 9.89 7.45 16.32
CA GLU A 97 10.41 6.91 15.06
C GLU A 97 9.48 7.21 13.89
N LEU A 98 10.09 7.44 12.73
CA LEU A 98 9.43 7.62 11.44
C LEU A 98 10.08 6.68 10.42
N GLU A 99 9.28 5.82 9.80
CA GLU A 99 9.75 4.87 8.79
C GLU A 99 9.12 5.18 7.43
N LEU A 100 9.92 5.16 6.37
CA LEU A 100 9.46 5.32 5.00
C LEU A 100 9.71 4.02 4.23
N TYR A 101 8.68 3.52 3.56
CA TYR A 101 8.77 2.31 2.77
C TYR A 101 8.77 2.69 1.30
N ALA A 102 9.96 2.68 0.71
CA ALA A 102 10.11 2.80 -0.73
C ALA A 102 9.75 1.47 -1.39
N SER A 103 8.92 1.49 -2.44
CA SER A 103 8.87 0.36 -3.35
C SER A 103 10.18 0.35 -4.14
N GLY A 104 11.05 -0.62 -3.87
CA GLY A 104 12.28 -0.84 -4.65
C GLY A 104 12.01 -1.15 -6.14
N PHE A 105 10.75 -1.28 -6.51
CA PHE A 105 10.28 -1.25 -7.88
C PHE A 105 9.82 0.18 -8.17
N ALA A 106 10.48 0.83 -9.12
CA ALA A 106 9.95 2.05 -9.71
C ALA A 106 8.47 1.82 -10.05
N ALA A 107 7.63 2.85 -9.91
CA ALA A 107 6.37 2.85 -10.64
C ALA A 107 6.76 2.63 -12.11
N VAL A 108 6.56 1.42 -12.60
CA VAL A 108 6.81 1.09 -14.01
C VAL A 108 5.78 1.94 -14.74
N GLU A 109 6.23 2.73 -15.72
CA GLU A 109 5.26 3.40 -16.59
C GLU A 109 4.29 2.35 -17.10
N ASP A 110 3.00 2.72 -17.11
CA ASP A 110 1.95 1.87 -17.61
C ASP A 110 2.39 1.29 -18.96
N VAL A 111 2.46 -0.04 -19.05
CA VAL A 111 2.80 -0.68 -20.32
C VAL A 111 1.68 -0.28 -21.30
N PRO A 112 1.97 0.20 -22.51
CA PRO A 112 0.93 0.51 -23.50
C PRO A 112 0.13 -0.75 -23.86
N SER A 113 -1.18 -0.60 -24.07
CA SER A 113 -2.06 -1.75 -24.40
C SER A 113 -1.57 -2.47 -25.66
N GLY A 114 -1.48 -3.80 -25.61
CA GLY A 114 -0.96 -4.64 -26.69
C GLY A 114 0.56 -4.85 -26.73
N GLU A 115 1.36 -4.10 -25.97
CA GLU A 115 2.84 -4.11 -26.09
C GLU A 115 3.61 -5.12 -25.19
N ASN A 116 2.94 -6.09 -24.56
CA ASN A 116 3.64 -7.12 -23.76
C ASN A 116 2.88 -8.44 -23.77
N THR A 117 3.49 -9.54 -24.21
CA THR A 117 2.91 -10.89 -24.03
C THR A 117 3.81 -11.71 -23.11
N CYS A 118 3.20 -12.40 -22.16
CA CYS A 118 3.85 -13.28 -21.23
C CYS A 118 3.35 -14.71 -21.46
N HIS A 119 4.22 -15.55 -22.02
CA HIS A 119 3.89 -16.93 -22.36
C HIS A 119 4.46 -17.96 -21.40
N SER A 120 5.31 -17.55 -20.45
CA SER A 120 5.88 -18.45 -19.45
C SER A 120 6.21 -17.72 -18.16
N ILE A 121 6.00 -18.38 -17.02
CA ILE A 121 6.21 -17.82 -15.68
C ILE A 121 6.85 -18.88 -14.79
N LYS A 122 7.80 -18.48 -13.95
CA LYS A 122 8.30 -19.29 -12.84
C LYS A 122 8.08 -18.55 -11.53
N VAL A 123 7.31 -19.16 -10.63
CA VAL A 123 7.12 -18.66 -9.27
C VAL A 123 8.01 -19.47 -8.35
N SER A 124 9.12 -18.87 -7.90
CA SER A 124 10.10 -19.54 -7.04
C SER A 124 9.57 -19.81 -5.63
N SER A 125 8.73 -18.92 -5.10
CA SER A 125 8.16 -19.02 -3.74
C SER A 125 6.92 -18.15 -3.58
N GLY A 126 6.05 -18.55 -2.66
CA GLY A 126 4.80 -17.84 -2.37
C GLY A 126 3.74 -18.06 -3.44
N GLU A 127 2.69 -17.25 -3.37
CA GLU A 127 1.61 -17.23 -4.35
C GLU A 127 1.38 -15.79 -4.78
N TRP A 128 1.02 -15.62 -6.04
CA TRP A 128 0.91 -14.30 -6.64
C TRP A 128 -0.42 -14.17 -7.34
N LEU A 129 -1.02 -12.99 -7.24
CA LEU A 129 -2.12 -12.56 -8.09
C LEU A 129 -1.52 -11.75 -9.23
N VAL A 130 -1.85 -12.11 -10.46
CA VAL A 130 -1.32 -11.46 -11.67
C VAL A 130 -2.47 -10.95 -12.51
N TYR A 131 -2.31 -9.76 -13.06
CA TYR A 131 -3.37 -9.01 -13.73
C TYR A 131 -3.04 -8.72 -15.18
N SER A 132 -4.07 -8.80 -16.03
CA SER A 132 -3.95 -8.52 -17.46
C SER A 132 -3.75 -7.04 -17.78
N ASN A 133 -4.19 -6.14 -16.89
CA ASN A 133 -4.08 -4.69 -17.06
C ASN A 133 -3.12 -4.06 -16.04
N ASN A 134 -2.66 -2.85 -16.33
CA ASN A 134 -1.89 -2.06 -15.36
C ASN A 134 -2.78 -1.78 -14.13
N ASN A 135 -2.14 -1.40 -13.03
CA ASN A 135 -2.84 -0.89 -11.84
C ASN A 135 -3.85 -1.87 -11.22
N PHE A 136 -3.58 -3.18 -11.31
CA PHE A 136 -4.34 -4.25 -10.66
C PHE A 136 -5.79 -4.35 -11.15
N GLU A 137 -5.97 -4.18 -12.46
CA GLU A 137 -7.26 -4.22 -13.14
C GLU A 137 -7.31 -5.36 -14.18
N GLY A 138 -8.50 -5.60 -14.71
CA GLY A 138 -8.73 -6.59 -15.76
C GLY A 138 -8.84 -8.00 -15.23
N THR A 139 -8.42 -8.97 -16.03
CA THR A 139 -8.45 -10.39 -15.67
C THR A 139 -7.38 -10.69 -14.63
N SER A 140 -7.73 -11.32 -13.52
CA SER A 140 -6.77 -11.80 -12.52
C SER A 140 -6.61 -13.32 -12.54
N ILE A 141 -5.37 -13.77 -12.34
CA ILE A 141 -5.01 -15.19 -12.20
C ILE A 141 -4.18 -15.40 -10.94
N ARG A 142 -4.38 -16.53 -10.27
CA ARG A 142 -3.58 -16.94 -9.11
C ARG A 142 -2.48 -17.90 -9.56
N LEU A 143 -1.25 -17.55 -9.25
CA LEU A 143 -0.07 -18.35 -9.54
C LEU A 143 0.57 -18.85 -8.24
N PRO A 144 0.32 -20.11 -7.86
CA PRO A 144 1.12 -20.78 -6.85
C PRO A 144 2.58 -20.99 -7.29
N ALA A 145 3.45 -21.31 -6.33
CA ALA A 145 4.83 -21.73 -6.62
C ALA A 145 4.84 -22.86 -7.65
N GLY A 146 5.64 -22.70 -8.71
CA GLY A 146 5.61 -23.62 -9.85
C GLY A 146 6.26 -23.06 -11.10
N ILE A 147 6.28 -23.88 -12.15
CA ILE A 147 6.76 -23.54 -13.49
C ILE A 147 5.56 -23.64 -14.44
N TYR A 148 5.29 -22.56 -15.14
CA TYR A 148 4.24 -22.43 -16.15
C TYR A 148 4.94 -22.16 -17.49
N PRO A 149 5.29 -23.21 -18.26
CA PRO A 149 6.19 -23.08 -19.40
C PRO A 149 5.52 -22.52 -20.66
N ASP A 150 4.19 -22.54 -20.74
CA ASP A 150 3.42 -22.08 -21.90
C ASP A 150 2.06 -21.48 -21.48
N PRO A 151 1.35 -20.77 -22.38
CA PRO A 151 0.06 -20.17 -22.08
C PRO A 151 -1.02 -21.17 -21.65
N GLY A 152 -0.94 -22.43 -22.10
CA GLY A 152 -1.91 -23.47 -21.74
C GLY A 152 -1.89 -23.79 -20.24
N HIS A 153 -0.70 -23.72 -19.61
CA HIS A 153 -0.56 -23.86 -18.18
C HIS A 153 -1.11 -22.67 -17.38
N ILE A 154 -1.20 -21.49 -18.01
CA ILE A 154 -1.60 -20.23 -17.36
C ILE A 154 -3.10 -19.98 -17.49
N ARG A 155 -3.67 -20.24 -18.67
CA ARG A 155 -5.04 -19.88 -19.06
C ARG A 155 -6.15 -20.53 -18.23
N ASN A 156 -5.85 -21.52 -17.40
CA ASN A 156 -6.84 -22.16 -16.52
C ASN A 156 -6.74 -21.71 -15.06
N LEU A 157 -5.88 -20.73 -14.75
CA LEU A 157 -5.59 -20.27 -13.38
C LEU A 157 -6.38 -19.02 -12.96
N HIS A 158 -7.45 -18.69 -13.67
CA HIS A 158 -8.32 -17.55 -13.39
C HIS A 158 -9.02 -17.68 -12.05
N CYS A 159 -9.12 -16.55 -11.34
CA CYS A 159 -9.78 -16.51 -10.05
C CYS A 159 -11.26 -16.06 -10.15
N GLY A 160 -11.71 -15.62 -11.33
CA GLY A 160 -13.03 -15.03 -11.58
C GLY A 160 -13.86 -15.75 -12.65
N CYS A 161 -15.12 -15.33 -12.82
CA CYS A 161 -16.10 -16.01 -13.67
C CYS A 161 -16.25 -15.47 -15.09
N ASP A 162 -15.66 -14.33 -15.44
CA ASP A 162 -16.07 -13.59 -16.65
C ASP A 162 -14.95 -13.06 -17.56
N ALA A 163 -13.75 -13.65 -17.51
CA ALA A 163 -12.71 -13.26 -18.47
C ALA A 163 -11.73 -14.37 -18.83
N THR A 164 -11.37 -14.41 -20.12
CA THR A 164 -10.27 -15.22 -20.66
C THR A 164 -8.94 -14.46 -20.52
N TRP A 165 -7.90 -15.15 -20.05
CA TRP A 165 -6.52 -14.64 -20.06
C TRP A 165 -6.14 -14.24 -21.47
N ASN A 166 -5.63 -13.03 -21.64
CA ASN A 166 -5.20 -12.48 -22.92
C ASN A 166 -3.67 -12.51 -23.09
N ASP A 167 -2.99 -13.37 -22.32
CA ASP A 167 -1.53 -13.53 -22.31
C ASP A 167 -0.77 -12.25 -21.90
N GLN A 168 -1.43 -11.29 -21.25
CA GLN A 168 -0.82 -10.05 -20.76
C GLN A 168 -0.47 -10.17 -19.27
N VAL A 169 0.75 -9.79 -18.88
CA VAL A 169 1.11 -9.61 -17.46
C VAL A 169 1.52 -8.16 -17.26
N ARG A 170 0.69 -7.39 -16.57
CA ARG A 170 0.85 -5.93 -16.48
C ARG A 170 0.96 -5.40 -15.07
N SER A 171 0.40 -6.12 -14.10
CA SER A 171 0.64 -5.86 -12.68
C SER A 171 0.52 -7.15 -11.88
N LEU A 172 1.05 -7.15 -10.66
CA LEU A 172 1.14 -8.34 -9.82
C LEU A 172 1.24 -7.99 -8.33
N ARG A 173 0.60 -8.80 -7.48
CA ARG A 173 0.62 -8.67 -6.02
C ARG A 173 0.92 -10.01 -5.36
N PRO A 174 1.69 -10.03 -4.26
CA PRO A 174 1.83 -11.24 -3.47
C PRO A 174 0.51 -11.55 -2.75
N ILE A 175 0.14 -12.82 -2.70
CA ILE A 175 -0.93 -13.31 -1.82
C ILE A 175 -0.30 -13.67 -0.49
N ASN A 176 -0.56 -12.85 0.53
CA ASN A 176 -0.01 -13.05 1.86
C ASN A 176 -0.63 -14.29 2.52
N GLN A 177 0.20 -15.14 3.12
CA GLN A 177 -0.25 -16.22 4.00
C GLN A 177 -0.63 -15.68 5.37
N ASP A 178 -1.44 -16.45 6.10
CA ASP A 178 -1.96 -16.09 7.43
C ASP A 178 -2.66 -14.72 7.41
N ALA A 179 -3.44 -14.49 6.33
CA ALA A 179 -4.00 -13.20 6.03
C ALA A 179 -5.39 -13.28 5.42
N ILE A 180 -6.21 -12.27 5.73
CA ILE A 180 -7.44 -11.94 5.03
C ILE A 180 -7.20 -10.67 4.22
N THR A 181 -7.41 -10.73 2.91
CA THR A 181 -7.24 -9.60 1.99
C THR A 181 -8.55 -9.28 1.30
N LEU A 182 -9.01 -8.03 1.43
CA LEU A 182 -10.25 -7.51 0.86
C LEU A 182 -9.93 -6.60 -0.32
N PHE A 183 -10.83 -6.55 -1.30
CA PHE A 183 -10.69 -5.77 -2.53
C PHE A 183 -11.95 -4.95 -2.81
N ASP A 184 -11.79 -3.72 -3.32
CA ASP A 184 -12.89 -2.81 -3.65
C ASP A 184 -13.58 -3.14 -4.99
N LYS A 185 -13.02 -4.05 -5.79
CA LYS A 185 -13.59 -4.52 -7.06
C LYS A 185 -13.71 -6.04 -7.13
N ASN A 186 -14.52 -6.50 -8.08
CA ASN A 186 -14.65 -7.91 -8.41
C ASN A 186 -13.31 -8.49 -8.88
N ASP A 187 -13.22 -9.83 -8.89
CA ASP A 187 -12.08 -10.56 -9.42
C ASP A 187 -10.73 -10.13 -8.80
N PHE A 188 -10.74 -9.74 -7.52
CA PHE A 188 -9.54 -9.38 -6.76
C PHE A 188 -8.78 -8.18 -7.33
N CYS A 189 -9.49 -7.30 -8.04
CA CYS A 189 -8.96 -6.09 -8.66
C CYS A 189 -9.06 -4.86 -7.74
N GLY A 190 -8.45 -3.77 -8.17
CA GLY A 190 -8.53 -2.48 -7.50
C GLY A 190 -7.74 -2.41 -6.19
N SER A 191 -8.15 -1.57 -5.26
CA SER A 191 -7.43 -1.33 -4.00
C SER A 191 -7.58 -2.54 -3.06
N GLU A 192 -6.49 -2.92 -2.38
CA GLU A 192 -6.53 -4.00 -1.39
C GLU A 192 -6.38 -3.49 0.05
N LYS A 193 -6.95 -4.26 0.98
CA LYS A 193 -6.75 -4.14 2.42
C LYS A 193 -6.46 -5.51 3.03
N SER A 194 -5.22 -5.73 3.48
CA SER A 194 -4.76 -7.01 4.04
C SER A 194 -4.63 -6.94 5.57
N HIS A 195 -5.05 -8.01 6.26
CA HIS A 195 -5.02 -8.16 7.71
C HIS A 195 -4.33 -9.49 8.09
N GLN A 196 -3.31 -9.44 8.96
CA GLN A 196 -2.47 -10.59 9.36
C GLN A 196 -2.53 -10.92 10.87
N THR A 197 -3.45 -10.31 11.62
CA THR A 197 -3.58 -10.50 13.07
C THR A 197 -4.95 -11.07 13.42
N SER A 198 -5.09 -11.58 14.65
CA SER A 198 -6.37 -11.95 15.25
C SER A 198 -7.23 -10.71 15.50
N ASN A 199 -7.68 -10.05 14.44
CA ASN A 199 -8.64 -8.97 14.51
C ASN A 199 -10.04 -9.59 14.32
N PRO A 200 -10.91 -9.57 15.35
CA PRO A 200 -12.27 -10.10 15.20
C PRO A 200 -13.14 -9.24 14.28
N ASN A 201 -12.75 -7.98 14.01
CA ASN A 201 -13.56 -7.02 13.27
C ASN A 201 -12.78 -6.51 12.04
N ILE A 202 -13.05 -7.12 10.89
CA ILE A 202 -12.45 -6.76 9.61
C ILE A 202 -13.54 -6.15 8.73
N GLU A 203 -13.33 -4.89 8.34
CA GLU A 203 -14.29 -4.12 7.55
C GLU A 203 -13.58 -3.38 6.41
N MET A 204 -14.24 -3.36 5.26
CA MET A 204 -13.89 -2.55 4.10
C MET A 204 -15.19 -2.11 3.41
N ASP A 205 -15.36 -0.79 3.26
CA ASP A 205 -16.49 -0.24 2.52
C ASP A 205 -16.42 -0.71 1.06
N ASN A 206 -17.56 -1.16 0.53
CA ASN A 206 -17.67 -1.68 -0.85
C ASN A 206 -16.72 -2.85 -1.16
N CYS A 207 -16.47 -3.74 -0.20
CA CYS A 207 -15.75 -4.98 -0.47
C CYS A 207 -16.49 -5.81 -1.53
N CYS A 208 -15.85 -6.02 -2.69
CA CYS A 208 -16.41 -6.75 -3.81
C CYS A 208 -15.81 -8.17 -3.95
N SER A 209 -14.58 -8.39 -3.47
CA SER A 209 -13.96 -9.71 -3.47
C SER A 209 -12.98 -9.88 -2.31
N ILE A 210 -12.71 -11.14 -1.91
CA ILE A 210 -11.95 -11.47 -0.70
C ILE A 210 -11.07 -12.71 -0.91
N ILE A 211 -9.83 -12.64 -0.43
CA ILE A 211 -8.93 -13.80 -0.32
C ILE A 211 -8.70 -14.09 1.17
N VAL A 212 -9.00 -15.32 1.57
CA VAL A 212 -8.63 -15.86 2.88
C VAL A 212 -7.55 -16.91 2.67
N ARG A 213 -6.37 -16.70 3.27
CA ARG A 213 -5.23 -17.60 3.08
C ARG A 213 -4.63 -18.02 4.40
N ASP A 214 -4.83 -19.28 4.75
CA ASP A 214 -4.20 -19.89 5.90
C ASP A 214 -2.71 -20.16 5.65
N ARG A 215 -1.96 -20.27 6.73
CA ARG A 215 -0.58 -20.76 6.70
C ARG A 215 -0.59 -22.24 6.28
N THR A 216 0.02 -22.54 5.14
CA THR A 216 0.29 -23.94 4.77
C THR A 216 1.48 -24.44 5.57
N CYS A 217 1.28 -25.54 6.30
CA CYS A 217 2.32 -26.24 7.06
C CYS A 217 3.47 -26.73 6.18
#